data_AF-A0A7W0YSB8-F1
#
_entry.id   AF-A0A7W0YSB8-F1
#
_cell.length_a   1.000
_cell.length_b   1.000
_cell.length_c   1.000
_cell.angle_alpha   90.00
_cell.angle_beta   90.00
_cell.angle_gamma   90.00
#
_symmetry.space_group_name_H-M   'P 1'
#
loop_
_entity.id
_entity.type
_entity.pdbx_description
1 polymer ?
#
loop_
_entity_poly.entity_id
_entity_poly.type
_entity_poly.pdbx_seq_one_letter_code
_entity_poly.pdbx_strand_id
1 'polypeptide(L)'
;MRVNGLSTKANIERAFSRIAERSTAGDHILVVLIGHGSAQGEASRFSIPGPDISAAELARILAPLARRKITFVNAASASGDFIRALSGRDRVIITATKTAFERNETMFPRFFVAALDSASADADKDDRVSILEAYEFARREVARAYEKENRLLTEHSQLDDNGDGIGTAAPVAGSGDGALARTLLLGSGVGIGRALSTDPALTPLLTEKTRIEQRLATLRAGKSTMDSTAYEEAFEKLMVDLARNGQAIRAAGAKPR
;
A
#
# COMPACT_ATOMS: atom_id res chain seq x y z
N MET A 1 2.86 -5.96 -17.44
CA MET A 1 2.19 -5.96 -18.76
C MET A 1 2.00 -4.52 -19.20
N ARG A 2 2.46 -4.13 -20.39
CA ARG A 2 2.24 -2.78 -20.92
C ARG A 2 0.95 -2.75 -21.75
N VAL A 3 0.06 -1.81 -21.47
CA VAL A 3 -1.15 -1.56 -22.27
C VAL A 3 -0.92 -0.27 -23.05
N ASN A 4 -1.11 -0.31 -24.37
CA ASN A 4 -0.96 0.85 -25.24
C ASN A 4 -2.34 1.37 -25.67
N GLY A 5 -2.48 2.68 -25.86
CA GLY A 5 -3.72 3.34 -26.30
C GLY A 5 -4.30 4.29 -25.27
N LEU A 6 -5.39 4.97 -25.63
CA LEU A 6 -6.11 5.89 -24.74
C LEU A 6 -6.78 5.15 -23.57
N SER A 7 -6.88 5.78 -22.40
CA SER A 7 -7.54 5.21 -21.22
C SER A 7 -9.08 5.26 -21.30
N THR A 8 -9.68 4.91 -22.44
CA THR A 8 -11.14 4.85 -22.58
C THR A 8 -11.72 3.71 -21.75
N LYS A 9 -13.01 3.80 -21.38
CA LYS A 9 -13.71 2.75 -20.62
C LYS A 9 -13.53 1.36 -21.24
N ALA A 10 -13.74 1.21 -22.55
CA ALA A 10 -13.57 -0.05 -23.25
C ALA A 10 -12.12 -0.58 -23.20
N ASN A 11 -11.12 0.29 -23.14
CA ASN A 11 -9.71 -0.12 -23.01
C ASN A 11 -9.38 -0.58 -21.60
N ILE A 12 -9.95 0.08 -20.60
CA ILE A 12 -9.85 -0.31 -19.18
C ILE A 12 -10.47 -1.69 -18.99
N GLU A 13 -11.71 -1.89 -19.42
CA GLU A 13 -12.42 -3.19 -19.33
C GLU A 13 -11.62 -4.33 -19.99
N ARG A 14 -11.07 -4.10 -21.19
CA ARG A 14 -10.21 -5.07 -21.88
C ARG A 14 -8.90 -5.33 -21.13
N ALA A 15 -8.30 -4.32 -20.51
CA ALA A 15 -7.08 -4.48 -19.72
C ALA A 15 -7.34 -5.35 -18.49
N PHE A 16 -8.40 -5.08 -17.75
CA PHE A 16 -8.79 -5.87 -16.57
C PHE A 16 -9.18 -7.31 -16.93
N SER A 17 -9.86 -7.51 -18.06
CA SER A 17 -10.17 -8.87 -18.55
C SER A 17 -8.90 -9.68 -18.80
N ARG A 18 -7.91 -9.09 -19.48
CA ARG A 18 -6.60 -9.74 -19.69
C ARG A 18 -5.83 -9.99 -18.39
N ILE A 19 -5.95 -9.10 -17.39
CA ILE A 19 -5.37 -9.32 -16.06
C ILE A 19 -6.06 -10.51 -15.38
N ALA A 20 -7.38 -10.61 -15.46
CA ALA A 20 -8.14 -11.72 -14.88
C ALA A 20 -7.78 -13.07 -15.50
N GLU A 21 -7.54 -13.12 -16.81
CA GLU A 21 -7.09 -14.32 -17.52
C GLU A 21 -5.67 -14.76 -17.14
N ARG A 22 -4.79 -13.81 -16.83
CA ARG A 22 -3.35 -14.07 -16.59
C ARG A 22 -2.97 -14.19 -15.12
N SER A 23 -3.85 -13.80 -14.21
CA SER A 23 -3.61 -13.82 -12.77
C SER A 23 -4.29 -15.02 -12.10
N THR A 24 -3.68 -15.51 -11.03
CA THR A 24 -4.17 -16.59 -10.18
C THR A 24 -4.51 -16.08 -8.79
N ALA A 25 -5.14 -16.89 -7.94
CA ALA A 25 -5.63 -16.47 -6.62
C ALA A 25 -4.54 -15.98 -5.64
N GLY A 26 -3.27 -16.33 -5.86
CA GLY A 26 -2.15 -15.85 -5.05
C GLY A 26 -1.60 -14.50 -5.45
N ASP A 27 -1.98 -13.99 -6.63
CA ASP A 27 -1.39 -12.76 -7.17
C ASP A 27 -1.95 -11.51 -6.49
N HIS A 28 -1.08 -10.52 -6.34
CA HIS A 28 -1.44 -9.17 -5.90
C HIS A 28 -1.50 -8.23 -7.10
N ILE A 29 -2.64 -7.56 -7.26
CA ILE A 29 -2.90 -6.61 -8.34
C ILE A 29 -2.92 -5.20 -7.73
N LEU A 30 -1.96 -4.38 -8.13
CA LEU A 30 -1.93 -2.95 -7.81
C LEU A 30 -2.56 -2.15 -8.96
N VAL A 31 -3.61 -1.40 -8.64
CA VAL A 31 -4.27 -0.45 -9.54
C VAL A 31 -4.06 0.95 -8.98
N VAL A 32 -3.49 1.86 -9.77
CA VAL A 32 -3.31 3.26 -9.39
C VAL A 32 -3.96 4.14 -10.44
N LEU A 33 -4.91 4.97 -10.01
CA LEU A 33 -5.54 5.99 -10.84
C LEU A 33 -4.93 7.35 -10.49
N ILE A 34 -4.33 8.00 -11.49
CA ILE A 34 -3.78 9.36 -11.39
C ILE A 34 -4.49 10.20 -12.45
N GLY A 35 -5.09 11.30 -12.02
CA GLY A 35 -5.88 12.17 -12.89
C GLY A 35 -6.89 12.96 -12.07
N HIS A 36 -7.97 13.38 -12.74
CA HIS A 36 -9.02 14.19 -12.14
C HIS A 36 -10.22 13.33 -11.80
N GLY A 37 -10.88 13.66 -10.70
CA GLY A 37 -12.17 13.09 -10.34
C GLY A 37 -13.21 14.19 -10.20
N SER A 38 -14.45 13.82 -10.45
CA SER A 38 -15.59 14.71 -10.41
C SER A 38 -16.67 14.12 -9.53
N ALA A 39 -17.40 15.00 -8.85
CA ALA A 39 -18.59 14.64 -8.10
C ALA A 39 -19.79 15.33 -8.76
N GLN A 40 -20.44 14.63 -9.70
CA GLN A 40 -21.68 15.08 -10.33
C GLN A 40 -22.83 14.17 -9.92
N GLY A 41 -23.85 14.74 -9.27
CA GLY A 41 -25.01 13.98 -8.78
C GLY A 41 -24.68 13.14 -7.54
N GLU A 42 -25.18 11.90 -7.50
CA GLU A 42 -25.11 11.03 -6.31
C GLU A 42 -23.79 10.25 -6.16
N ALA A 43 -22.90 10.25 -7.15
CA ALA A 43 -21.69 9.43 -7.10
C ALA A 43 -20.46 10.08 -7.74
N SER A 44 -19.33 9.95 -7.06
CA SER A 44 -18.02 10.33 -7.61
C SER A 44 -17.61 9.51 -8.82
N ARG A 45 -16.91 10.14 -9.76
CA ARG A 45 -16.41 9.57 -11.01
C ARG A 45 -14.94 9.93 -11.22
N PHE A 46 -14.24 9.08 -11.96
CA PHE A 46 -12.88 9.34 -12.42
C PHE A 46 -12.92 9.74 -13.89
N SER A 47 -12.27 10.86 -14.22
CA SER A 47 -12.30 11.43 -15.56
C SER A 47 -11.34 10.71 -16.49
N ILE A 48 -11.86 10.27 -17.64
CA ILE A 48 -11.14 9.52 -18.66
C ILE A 48 -11.51 10.03 -20.05
N PRO A 49 -10.73 9.73 -21.11
CA PRO A 49 -11.16 10.02 -22.47
C PRO A 49 -12.50 9.36 -22.79
N GLY A 50 -13.53 10.19 -23.05
CA GLY A 50 -14.91 9.76 -23.27
C GLY A 50 -15.75 9.86 -21.99
N PRO A 51 -16.74 8.97 -21.80
CA PRO A 51 -17.58 8.99 -20.60
C PRO A 51 -16.79 8.67 -19.33
N ASP A 52 -16.90 9.54 -18.33
CA ASP A 52 -16.32 9.36 -16.99
C ASP A 52 -16.78 8.05 -16.33
N ILE A 53 -15.83 7.35 -15.71
CA ILE A 53 -16.08 6.05 -15.09
C ILE A 53 -16.50 6.22 -13.63
N SER A 54 -17.62 5.64 -13.25
CA SER A 54 -18.14 5.65 -11.88
C SER A 54 -17.51 4.56 -11.01
N ALA A 55 -17.61 4.74 -9.68
CA ALA A 55 -17.17 3.73 -8.73
C ALA A 55 -17.93 2.39 -8.91
N ALA A 56 -19.22 2.43 -9.23
CA ALA A 56 -20.03 1.22 -9.49
C ALA A 56 -19.60 0.48 -10.77
N GLU A 57 -19.17 1.21 -11.80
CA GLU A 57 -18.59 0.60 -13.01
C GLU A 57 -17.25 -0.07 -12.70
N LEU A 58 -16.39 0.58 -11.93
CA LEU A 58 -15.13 -0.02 -11.49
C LEU A 58 -15.34 -1.25 -10.59
N ALA A 59 -16.34 -1.24 -9.71
CA ALA A 59 -16.70 -2.41 -8.91
C ALA A 59 -17.04 -3.62 -9.79
N ARG A 60 -17.80 -3.40 -10.89
CA ARG A 60 -18.11 -4.45 -11.88
C ARG A 60 -16.87 -4.93 -12.63
N ILE A 61 -15.96 -4.02 -12.97
CA ILE A 61 -14.69 -4.36 -13.64
C ILE A 61 -13.77 -5.19 -12.74
N LEU A 62 -13.79 -4.94 -11.43
CA LEU A 62 -13.00 -5.69 -10.44
C LEU A 62 -13.63 -7.04 -10.06
N ALA A 63 -14.92 -7.27 -10.33
CA ALA A 63 -15.61 -8.49 -9.92
C ALA A 63 -14.96 -9.80 -10.41
N PRO A 64 -14.45 -9.92 -11.66
CA PRO A 64 -13.73 -11.11 -12.12
C PRO A 64 -12.44 -11.41 -11.33
N LEU A 65 -11.91 -10.40 -10.61
CA LEU A 65 -10.69 -10.50 -9.81
C LEU A 65 -10.97 -10.86 -8.34
N ALA A 66 -12.20 -11.19 -7.94
CA ALA A 66 -12.60 -11.40 -6.54
C ALA A 66 -11.81 -12.46 -5.74
N ARG A 67 -11.02 -13.31 -6.40
CA ARG A 67 -10.14 -14.29 -5.75
C ARG A 67 -8.68 -13.83 -5.59
N ARG A 68 -8.35 -12.60 -6.02
CA ARG A 68 -7.00 -12.03 -5.98
C ARG A 68 -6.94 -10.96 -4.91
N LYS A 69 -5.75 -10.68 -4.40
CA LYS A 69 -5.53 -9.50 -3.56
C LYS A 69 -5.47 -8.28 -4.44
N ILE A 70 -6.21 -7.23 -4.11
CA ILE A 70 -6.25 -6.00 -4.92
C ILE A 70 -5.87 -4.82 -4.02
N THR A 71 -4.87 -4.05 -4.43
CA THR A 71 -4.74 -2.68 -3.91
C THR A 71 -5.22 -1.71 -4.97
N PHE A 72 -6.22 -0.91 -4.64
CA PHE A 72 -6.81 0.08 -5.51
C PHE A 72 -6.57 1.47 -4.93
N VAL A 73 -5.77 2.28 -5.62
CA VAL A 73 -5.42 3.63 -5.22
C VAL A 73 -6.09 4.61 -6.18
N ASN A 74 -7.11 5.32 -5.71
CA ASN A 74 -7.68 6.46 -6.43
C ASN A 74 -7.05 7.76 -5.91
N ALA A 75 -6.02 8.22 -6.62
CA ALA A 75 -5.28 9.40 -6.22
C ALA A 75 -5.87 10.71 -6.78
N ALA A 76 -7.09 10.68 -7.33
CA ALA A 76 -7.77 11.83 -7.90
C ALA A 76 -8.50 12.69 -6.86
N SER A 77 -8.88 13.91 -7.25
CA SER A 77 -9.86 14.74 -6.55
C SER A 77 -11.21 14.02 -6.39
N ALA A 78 -11.98 14.37 -5.36
CA ALA A 78 -13.30 13.78 -5.09
C ALA A 78 -13.31 12.24 -5.08
N SER A 79 -12.25 11.60 -4.59
CA SER A 79 -12.09 10.15 -4.64
C SER A 79 -12.75 9.40 -3.48
N GLY A 80 -13.05 10.07 -2.36
CA GLY A 80 -13.51 9.45 -1.11
C GLY A 80 -14.67 8.45 -1.25
N ASP A 81 -15.67 8.72 -2.10
CA ASP A 81 -16.84 7.82 -2.25
C ASP A 81 -16.47 6.45 -2.84
N PHE A 82 -15.30 6.31 -3.45
CA PHE A 82 -14.84 5.05 -4.02
C PHE A 82 -14.55 4.00 -2.96
N ILE A 83 -14.26 4.38 -1.70
CA ILE A 83 -14.10 3.43 -0.60
C ILE A 83 -15.38 2.61 -0.46
N ARG A 84 -16.51 3.25 -0.17
CA ARG A 84 -17.80 2.57 0.03
C ARG A 84 -18.18 1.63 -1.11
N ALA A 85 -17.86 2.00 -2.35
CA ALA A 85 -18.23 1.22 -3.53
C ALA A 85 -17.27 0.06 -3.85
N LEU A 86 -15.99 0.18 -3.50
CA LEU A 86 -14.95 -0.77 -3.89
C LEU A 86 -14.45 -1.66 -2.75
N SER A 87 -14.71 -1.28 -1.50
CA SER A 87 -14.39 -2.06 -0.30
C SER A 87 -14.93 -3.48 -0.39
N GLY A 88 -14.18 -4.40 0.19
CA GLY A 88 -14.54 -5.81 0.21
C GLY A 88 -13.37 -6.69 0.61
N ARG A 89 -13.65 -7.98 0.68
CA ARG A 89 -12.67 -8.98 1.10
C ARG A 89 -11.42 -8.96 0.19
N ASP A 90 -10.24 -9.06 0.82
CA ASP A 90 -8.94 -9.12 0.15
C ASP A 90 -8.63 -7.88 -0.72
N ARG A 91 -9.22 -6.72 -0.36
CA ARG A 91 -9.00 -5.43 -1.03
C ARG A 91 -8.43 -4.41 -0.05
N VAL A 92 -7.46 -3.64 -0.53
CA VAL A 92 -7.01 -2.39 0.10
C VAL A 92 -7.45 -1.26 -0.81
N ILE A 93 -8.35 -0.40 -0.35
CA ILE A 93 -8.82 0.77 -1.08
C ILE A 93 -8.20 2.02 -0.46
N ILE A 94 -7.52 2.82 -1.28
CA ILE A 94 -6.90 4.07 -0.86
C ILE A 94 -7.49 5.20 -1.72
N THR A 95 -7.91 6.28 -1.08
CA THR A 95 -8.34 7.51 -1.74
C THR A 95 -7.47 8.68 -1.32
N ALA A 96 -7.21 9.63 -2.22
CA ALA A 96 -6.51 10.86 -1.89
C ALA A 96 -7.37 11.84 -1.07
N THR A 97 -8.69 11.71 -1.17
CA THR A 97 -9.64 12.54 -0.42
C THR A 97 -10.55 11.72 0.49
N LYS A 98 -11.15 12.37 1.48
CA LYS A 98 -12.11 11.77 2.41
C LYS A 98 -13.50 11.74 1.81
N THR A 99 -13.85 12.74 1.01
CA THR A 99 -15.19 12.88 0.42
C THR A 99 -15.14 13.37 -1.03
N ALA A 100 -16.28 13.29 -1.70
CA ALA A 100 -16.57 13.92 -2.98
C ALA A 100 -16.46 15.46 -3.00
N PHE A 101 -16.48 16.12 -1.84
CA PHE A 101 -16.46 17.58 -1.74
C PHE A 101 -15.05 18.18 -1.82
N GLU A 102 -14.02 17.36 -1.65
CA GLU A 102 -12.63 17.77 -1.81
C GLU A 102 -12.23 17.70 -3.29
N ARG A 103 -12.51 18.79 -4.01
CA ARG A 103 -12.40 18.85 -5.47
C ARG A 103 -11.09 19.45 -5.99
N ASN A 104 -10.21 19.85 -5.08
CA ASN A 104 -8.91 20.42 -5.45
C ASN A 104 -7.98 19.34 -5.99
N GLU A 105 -7.02 19.75 -6.81
CA GLU A 105 -5.93 18.88 -7.24
C GLU A 105 -5.17 18.34 -6.02
N THR A 106 -4.83 17.06 -6.08
CA THR A 106 -4.24 16.29 -4.98
C THR A 106 -2.73 16.17 -5.17
N MET A 107 -1.97 16.32 -4.09
CA MET A 107 -0.53 16.08 -4.04
C MET A 107 -0.20 14.64 -3.67
N PHE A 108 -1.18 13.89 -3.14
CA PHE A 108 -1.04 12.48 -2.77
C PHE A 108 -0.32 11.58 -3.80
N PRO A 109 -0.68 11.56 -5.11
CA PRO A 109 -0.05 10.64 -6.06
C PRO A 109 1.46 10.84 -6.17
N ARG A 110 1.94 12.08 -6.05
CA ARG A 110 3.37 12.41 -6.11
C ARG A 110 4.15 11.67 -5.02
N PHE A 111 3.65 11.73 -3.79
CA PHE A 111 4.32 11.14 -2.64
C PHE A 111 4.11 9.64 -2.53
N PHE A 112 2.93 9.14 -2.93
CA PHE A 112 2.68 7.70 -2.98
C PHE A 112 3.59 7.01 -3.99
N VAL A 113 3.79 7.60 -5.19
CA VAL A 113 4.76 7.08 -6.16
C VAL A 113 6.19 7.21 -5.65
N ALA A 114 6.54 8.31 -4.98
CA ALA A 114 7.88 8.48 -4.38
C ALA A 114 8.18 7.42 -3.30
N ALA A 115 7.16 6.96 -2.56
CA ALA A 115 7.33 5.89 -1.59
C ALA A 115 7.74 4.55 -2.22
N LEU A 116 7.45 4.34 -3.51
CA LEU A 116 7.83 3.11 -4.23
C LEU A 116 9.35 2.98 -4.47
N ASP A 117 10.07 4.11 -4.44
CA ASP A 117 11.49 4.18 -4.76
C ASP A 117 12.34 4.62 -3.55
N SER A 118 11.70 5.01 -2.45
CA SER A 118 12.41 5.62 -1.33
C SER A 118 12.59 4.67 -0.16
N ALA A 119 13.85 4.45 0.23
CA ALA A 119 14.20 3.85 1.52
C ALA A 119 13.67 4.66 2.72
N SER A 120 13.27 5.92 2.53
CA SER A 120 12.62 6.70 3.60
C SER A 120 11.17 6.30 3.87
N ALA A 121 10.56 5.54 2.97
CA ALA A 121 9.22 4.98 3.16
C ALA A 121 9.26 3.64 3.90
N ASP A 122 10.40 2.92 3.87
CA ASP A 122 10.66 1.72 4.68
C ASP A 122 10.82 2.12 6.16
N ALA A 123 9.71 2.10 6.90
CA ALA A 123 9.64 2.61 8.26
C ALA A 123 10.18 1.58 9.27
N ASP A 124 9.98 0.30 9.00
CA ASP A 124 10.51 -0.80 9.82
C ASP A 124 11.93 -1.26 9.43
N LYS A 125 12.49 -0.68 8.35
CA LYS A 125 13.86 -0.86 7.85
C LYS A 125 14.13 -2.28 7.39
N ASP A 126 13.14 -2.90 6.78
CA ASP A 126 13.17 -4.29 6.37
C ASP A 126 13.65 -4.48 4.90
N ASP A 127 14.09 -3.39 4.27
CA ASP A 127 14.49 -3.21 2.86
C ASP A 127 13.33 -3.41 1.86
N ARG A 128 12.08 -3.31 2.33
CA ARG A 128 10.85 -3.39 1.53
C ARG A 128 9.91 -2.28 1.99
N VAL A 129 8.92 -1.97 1.15
CA VAL A 129 7.90 -0.97 1.47
C VAL A 129 6.55 -1.65 1.36
N SER A 130 5.79 -1.71 2.44
CA SER A 130 4.41 -2.17 2.42
C SER A 130 3.46 -1.10 1.85
N ILE A 131 2.25 -1.51 1.44
CA ILE A 131 1.20 -0.57 1.03
C ILE A 131 0.86 0.41 2.17
N LEU A 132 0.84 -0.10 3.41
CA LEU A 132 0.59 0.71 4.59
C LEU A 132 1.66 1.79 4.77
N GLU A 133 2.94 1.42 4.66
CA GLU A 133 4.05 2.37 4.78
C GLU A 133 4.06 3.41 3.66
N ALA A 134 3.78 2.99 2.43
CA ALA A 134 3.67 3.93 1.31
C ALA A 134 2.51 4.92 1.51
N TYR A 135 1.38 4.45 2.02
CA TYR A 135 0.25 5.30 2.39
C TYR A 135 0.62 6.29 3.50
N GLU A 136 1.23 5.81 4.59
CA GLU A 136 1.62 6.66 5.73
C GLU A 136 2.70 7.68 5.36
N PHE A 137 3.66 7.30 4.53
CA PHE A 137 4.64 8.21 3.95
C PHE A 137 3.94 9.29 3.13
N ALA A 138 3.08 8.90 2.17
CA ALA A 138 2.38 9.83 1.31
C ALA A 138 1.54 10.83 2.10
N ARG A 139 0.74 10.35 3.05
CA ARG A 139 -0.09 11.19 3.92
C ARG A 139 0.73 12.23 4.71
N ARG A 140 1.86 11.82 5.31
CA ARG A 140 2.73 12.72 6.06
C ARG A 140 3.37 13.79 5.17
N GLU A 141 3.85 13.39 4.00
CA GLU A 141 4.51 14.32 3.08
C GLU A 141 3.54 15.29 2.41
N VAL A 142 2.28 14.87 2.16
CA VAL A 142 1.20 15.79 1.79
C VAL A 142 1.02 16.84 2.87
N ALA A 143 0.81 16.45 4.13
CA ALA A 143 0.61 17.41 5.23
C ALA A 143 1.78 18.41 5.35
N ARG A 144 3.03 17.92 5.28
CA ARG A 144 4.25 18.74 5.29
C ARG A 144 4.32 19.71 4.12
N ALA A 145 3.89 19.30 2.93
CA ALA A 145 3.92 20.17 1.75
C ALA A 145 2.96 21.36 1.90
N TYR A 146 1.73 21.11 2.36
CA TYR A 146 0.76 22.18 2.61
C TYR A 146 1.24 23.13 3.70
N GLU A 147 1.82 22.60 4.79
CA GLU A 147 2.39 23.42 5.87
C GLU A 147 3.55 24.29 5.36
N LYS A 148 4.47 23.71 4.58
CA LYS A 148 5.60 24.44 3.99
C LYS A 148 5.15 25.55 3.03
N GLU A 149 4.08 25.32 2.27
CA GLU A 149 3.49 26.30 1.37
C GLU A 149 2.57 27.30 2.08
N ASN A 150 2.39 27.19 3.40
CA ASN A 150 1.47 27.98 4.20
C ASN A 150 0.02 27.93 3.67
N ARG A 151 -0.42 26.74 3.24
CA ARG A 151 -1.75 26.46 2.68
C ARG A 151 -2.54 25.56 3.62
N LEU A 152 -3.86 25.73 3.62
CA LEU A 152 -4.77 24.81 4.31
C LEU A 152 -4.79 23.46 3.60
N LEU A 153 -4.74 22.36 4.37
CA LEU A 153 -4.83 21.01 3.83
C LEU A 153 -6.21 20.78 3.19
N THR A 154 -6.23 20.57 1.87
CA THR A 154 -7.47 20.40 1.10
C THR A 154 -7.74 18.96 0.65
N GLU A 155 -6.88 18.02 1.04
CA GLU A 155 -7.03 16.60 0.74
C GLU A 155 -6.75 15.77 2.00
N HIS A 156 -7.64 14.82 2.29
CA HIS A 156 -7.55 13.97 3.47
C HIS A 156 -7.61 12.52 3.06
N SER A 157 -6.45 11.94 2.72
CA SER A 157 -6.38 10.56 2.25
C SER A 157 -6.99 9.58 3.26
N GLN A 158 -7.63 8.54 2.76
CA GLN A 158 -8.23 7.47 3.56
C GLN A 158 -7.76 6.10 3.05
N LEU A 159 -7.72 5.13 3.95
CA LEU A 159 -7.44 3.73 3.65
C LEU A 159 -8.53 2.86 4.27
N ASP A 160 -9.08 1.93 3.51
CA ASP A 160 -9.97 0.84 3.95
C ASP A 160 -9.35 -0.49 3.52
N ASP A 161 -9.14 -1.41 4.44
CA ASP A 161 -8.67 -2.76 4.12
C ASP A 161 -9.35 -3.89 4.90
N ASN A 162 -10.28 -3.53 5.80
CA ASN A 162 -11.12 -4.49 6.52
C ASN A 162 -12.43 -4.80 5.78
N GLY A 163 -12.77 -4.01 4.74
CA GLY A 163 -13.95 -4.17 3.90
C GLY A 163 -15.26 -3.65 4.50
N ASP A 164 -15.22 -2.79 5.52
CA ASP A 164 -16.42 -2.19 6.13
C ASP A 164 -16.94 -0.97 5.32
N GLY A 165 -16.14 -0.44 4.40
CA GLY A 165 -16.51 0.69 3.56
C GLY A 165 -16.35 2.04 4.26
N ILE A 166 -15.60 2.09 5.36
CA ILE A 166 -15.34 3.27 6.18
C ILE A 166 -13.82 3.51 6.17
N GLY A 167 -13.39 4.49 5.38
CA GLY A 167 -11.98 4.83 5.29
C GLY A 167 -11.43 5.44 6.58
N THR A 168 -10.21 5.03 6.94
CA THR A 168 -9.46 5.55 8.08
C THR A 168 -8.24 6.36 7.63
N ALA A 169 -8.12 7.59 8.11
CA ALA A 169 -6.99 8.45 7.78
C ALA A 169 -5.68 7.93 8.40
N ALA A 170 -5.73 7.42 9.62
CA ALA A 170 -4.60 6.92 10.43
C ALA A 170 -4.80 5.45 10.82
N PRO A 171 -4.67 4.51 9.86
CA PRO A 171 -4.82 3.09 10.13
C PRO A 171 -3.80 2.62 11.17
N VAL A 172 -4.19 1.65 12.02
CA VAL A 172 -3.33 1.06 13.04
C VAL A 172 -3.38 -0.45 12.90
N ALA A 173 -2.26 -1.06 12.52
CA ALA A 173 -2.18 -2.51 12.37
C ALA A 173 -2.57 -3.23 13.67
N GLY A 174 -3.70 -3.94 13.64
CA GLY A 174 -4.26 -4.69 14.78
C GLY A 174 -5.59 -4.15 15.32
N SER A 175 -6.04 -2.97 14.88
CA SER A 175 -7.37 -2.43 15.21
C SER A 175 -7.92 -1.63 14.03
N GLY A 176 -8.98 -2.14 13.41
CA GLY A 176 -9.57 -1.52 12.21
C GLY A 176 -8.70 -1.75 10.96
N ASP A 177 -8.45 -0.68 10.22
CA ASP A 177 -7.69 -0.71 8.97
C ASP A 177 -6.17 -0.81 9.17
N GLY A 178 -5.50 -1.38 8.17
CA GLY A 178 -4.04 -1.44 8.02
C GLY A 178 -3.47 -2.85 8.14
N ALA A 179 -4.25 -3.83 8.58
CA ALA A 179 -3.78 -5.20 8.79
C ALA A 179 -3.40 -5.88 7.46
N LEU A 180 -4.22 -5.75 6.42
CA LEU A 180 -3.95 -6.34 5.11
C LEU A 180 -2.88 -5.53 4.36
N ALA A 181 -2.99 -4.20 4.37
CA ALA A 181 -2.08 -3.28 3.70
C ALA A 181 -0.62 -3.44 4.17
N ARG A 182 -0.40 -3.77 5.44
CA ARG A 182 0.92 -4.07 5.99
C ARG A 182 1.56 -5.34 5.38
N THR A 183 0.75 -6.32 5.01
CA THR A 183 1.25 -7.60 4.44
C THR A 183 1.55 -7.52 2.95
N LEU A 184 1.01 -6.50 2.28
CA LEU A 184 1.17 -6.31 0.84
C LEU A 184 2.38 -5.44 0.57
N LEU A 185 3.36 -5.99 -0.15
CA LEU A 185 4.64 -5.33 -0.40
C LEU A 185 4.64 -4.69 -1.79
N LEU A 186 5.07 -3.44 -1.85
CA LEU A 186 5.37 -2.70 -3.07
C LEU A 186 6.81 -3.00 -3.46
N GLY A 187 6.99 -3.89 -4.43
CA GLY A 187 8.34 -4.30 -4.82
C GLY A 187 8.36 -4.83 -6.23
N SER A 188 8.80 -3.99 -7.17
CA SER A 188 9.41 -4.48 -8.40
C SER A 188 10.19 -3.38 -9.15
N GLY A 189 11.42 -3.04 -8.70
CA GLY A 189 12.23 -1.99 -9.36
C GLY A 189 13.76 -1.99 -9.13
N VAL A 190 14.26 -2.22 -7.91
CA VAL A 190 15.71 -2.37 -7.63
C VAL A 190 16.06 -3.74 -7.00
N GLY A 191 15.06 -4.62 -6.86
CA GLY A 191 15.19 -5.88 -6.11
C GLY A 191 14.42 -7.09 -6.65
N ILE A 192 13.89 -7.07 -7.88
CA ILE A 192 13.27 -8.29 -8.48
C ILE A 192 14.33 -9.36 -8.77
N GLY A 193 15.62 -9.03 -8.71
CA GLY A 193 16.70 -10.02 -8.63
C GLY A 193 16.87 -10.69 -7.25
N ARG A 194 16.17 -10.25 -6.19
CA ARG A 194 16.36 -10.70 -4.80
C ARG A 194 15.18 -11.45 -4.18
N ALA A 195 13.96 -11.30 -4.70
CA ALA A 195 12.79 -12.02 -4.18
C ALA A 195 12.69 -13.49 -4.66
N LEU A 196 13.55 -13.89 -5.59
CA LEU A 196 13.94 -15.28 -5.82
C LEU A 196 15.47 -15.37 -5.89
N SER A 197 16.17 -14.81 -4.89
CA SER A 197 17.56 -15.24 -4.70
C SER A 197 17.55 -16.74 -4.38
N THR A 198 17.77 -17.57 -5.39
CA THR A 198 18.13 -19.00 -5.27
C THR A 198 19.52 -19.18 -4.68
N ASP A 199 20.07 -18.13 -4.06
CA ASP A 199 21.35 -18.16 -3.39
C ASP A 199 21.18 -18.93 -2.07
N PRO A 200 21.77 -20.13 -1.94
CA PRO A 200 21.67 -20.93 -0.73
C PRO A 200 22.19 -20.19 0.51
N ALA A 201 23.01 -19.15 0.33
CA ALA A 201 23.54 -18.33 1.41
C ALA A 201 22.52 -17.34 2.01
N LEU A 202 21.48 -16.94 1.26
CA LEU A 202 20.48 -15.97 1.72
C LEU A 202 19.28 -16.63 2.41
N THR A 203 18.94 -17.87 2.05
CA THR A 203 17.86 -18.65 2.67
C THR A 203 17.96 -18.73 4.21
N PRO A 204 19.09 -19.12 4.83
CA PRO A 204 19.17 -19.20 6.29
C PRO A 204 19.03 -17.84 6.96
N LEU A 205 19.54 -16.77 6.33
CA LEU A 205 19.44 -15.41 6.88
C LEU A 205 18.00 -14.90 6.87
N LEU A 206 17.25 -15.18 5.81
CA LEU A 206 15.83 -14.85 5.70
C LEU A 206 14.97 -15.63 6.71
N THR A 207 15.22 -16.94 6.88
CA THR A 207 14.55 -17.75 7.91
C THR A 207 14.82 -17.20 9.30
N GLU A 208 16.07 -16.80 9.56
CA GLU A 208 16.47 -16.23 10.84
C GLU A 208 15.83 -14.86 11.10
N LYS A 209 15.73 -13.99 10.07
CA LYS A 209 14.99 -12.72 10.15
C LYS A 209 13.54 -12.94 10.58
N THR A 210 12.83 -13.86 9.91
CA THR A 210 11.43 -14.20 10.25
C THR A 210 11.31 -14.74 11.68
N ARG A 211 12.28 -15.53 12.16
CA ARG A 211 12.30 -16.05 13.52
C ARG A 211 12.45 -14.92 14.56
N ILE A 212 13.33 -13.96 14.31
CA ILE A 212 13.54 -12.81 15.20
C ILE A 212 12.29 -11.93 15.25
N GLU A 213 11.65 -11.68 14.11
CA GLU A 213 10.39 -10.93 14.01
C GLU A 213 9.24 -11.59 14.76
N GLN A 214 9.10 -12.91 14.67
CA GLN A 214 8.11 -13.66 15.45
C GLN A 214 8.35 -13.51 16.96
N ARG A 215 9.62 -13.59 17.41
CA ARG A 215 9.97 -13.39 18.82
C ARG A 215 9.69 -11.96 19.29
N LEU A 216 9.93 -10.96 18.45
CA LEU A 216 9.56 -9.56 18.72
C LEU A 216 8.05 -9.39 18.84
N ALA A 217 7.26 -10.02 17.97
CA ALA A 217 5.81 -9.99 18.04
C ALA A 217 5.29 -10.63 19.34
N THR A 218 5.82 -11.80 19.72
CA THR A 218 5.48 -12.46 21.00
C THR A 218 5.88 -11.61 22.20
N LEU A 219 7.08 -11.01 22.18
CA LEU A 219 7.56 -10.15 23.27
C LEU A 219 6.65 -8.92 23.43
N ARG A 220 6.30 -8.25 22.32
CA ARG A 220 5.38 -7.10 22.33
C ARG A 220 3.98 -7.46 22.85
N ALA A 221 3.47 -8.64 22.50
CA ALA A 221 2.19 -9.13 23.00
C ALA A 221 2.20 -9.43 24.51
N GLY A 222 3.35 -9.86 25.05
CA GLY A 222 3.56 -10.12 26.48
C GLY A 222 3.98 -8.91 27.32
N LYS A 223 4.09 -7.70 26.73
CA LYS A 223 4.61 -6.52 27.42
C LYS A 223 3.85 -6.17 28.70
N SER A 224 2.53 -6.38 28.73
CA SER A 224 1.68 -6.05 29.88
C SER A 224 1.83 -7.01 31.07
N THR A 225 2.47 -8.16 30.88
CA THR A 225 2.62 -9.22 31.90
C THR A 225 4.07 -9.47 32.32
N MET A 226 5.04 -8.75 31.74
CA MET A 226 6.47 -8.85 32.05
C MET A 226 6.96 -7.67 32.88
N ASP A 227 8.04 -7.91 33.65
CA ASP A 227 8.80 -6.83 34.28
C ASP A 227 9.39 -5.88 33.22
N SER A 228 9.33 -4.57 33.47
CA SER A 228 9.73 -3.54 32.49
C SER A 228 11.20 -3.64 32.09
N THR A 229 12.07 -3.92 33.06
CA THR A 229 13.52 -4.03 32.84
C THR A 229 13.83 -5.28 32.02
N ALA A 230 13.20 -6.40 32.38
CA ALA A 230 13.34 -7.66 31.64
C ALA A 230 12.80 -7.57 30.21
N TYR A 231 11.72 -6.83 29.99
CA TYR A 231 11.18 -6.55 28.66
C TYR A 231 12.16 -5.72 27.82
N GLU A 232 12.71 -4.64 28.39
CA GLU A 232 13.64 -3.74 27.69
C GLU A 232 14.92 -4.47 27.27
N GLU A 233 15.52 -5.27 28.16
CA GLU A 233 16.71 -6.08 27.85
C GLU A 233 16.43 -7.11 26.75
N ALA A 234 15.29 -7.82 26.82
CA ALA A 234 14.90 -8.79 25.81
C ALA A 234 14.61 -8.12 24.46
N PHE A 235 14.00 -6.93 24.48
CA PHE A 235 13.68 -6.16 23.29
C PHE A 235 14.95 -5.62 22.62
N GLU A 236 15.85 -5.02 23.40
CA GLU A 236 17.14 -4.52 22.91
C GLU A 236 17.93 -5.63 22.23
N LYS A 237 18.04 -6.79 22.88
CA LYS A 237 18.74 -7.95 22.32
C LYS A 237 18.18 -8.38 20.97
N LEU A 238 16.85 -8.50 20.85
CA LEU A 238 16.20 -8.89 19.60
C LEU A 238 16.35 -7.83 18.51
N MET A 239 16.34 -6.54 18.85
CA MET A 239 16.56 -5.44 17.91
C MET A 239 18.01 -5.43 17.38
N VAL A 240 19.00 -5.70 18.24
CA VAL A 240 20.40 -5.84 17.84
C VAL A 240 20.59 -7.05 16.93
N ASP A 241 19.97 -8.20 17.25
CA ASP A 241 20.02 -9.40 16.44
C ASP A 241 19.40 -9.16 15.05
N LEU A 242 18.26 -8.45 15.00
CA LEU A 242 17.59 -8.07 13.75
C LEU A 242 18.49 -7.15 12.90
N ALA A 243 19.12 -6.14 13.51
CA ALA A 243 20.01 -5.21 12.82
C ALA A 243 21.24 -5.93 12.23
N ARG A 244 21.85 -6.85 12.99
CA ARG A 244 22.98 -7.67 12.54
C ARG A 244 22.58 -8.59 11.40
N ASN A 245 21.43 -9.24 11.51
CA ASN A 245 20.89 -10.11 10.46
C ASN A 245 20.62 -9.31 9.16
N GLY A 246 20.00 -8.13 9.28
CA GLY A 246 19.78 -7.22 8.14
C GLY A 246 21.08 -6.78 7.48
N GLN A 247 22.12 -6.47 8.26
CA GLN A 247 23.44 -6.15 7.72
C GLN A 247 24.08 -7.33 6.97
N ALA A 248 23.95 -8.56 7.50
CA ALA A 248 24.43 -9.77 6.84
C ALA A 248 23.67 -10.05 5.52
N ILE A 249 22.35 -9.85 5.49
CA ILE A 249 21.55 -9.93 4.26
C ILE A 249 22.03 -8.91 3.22
N ARG A 250 22.28 -7.66 3.65
CA ARG A 250 22.82 -6.61 2.75
C ARG A 250 24.17 -7.00 2.18
N ALA A 251 25.10 -7.43 3.02
CA ALA A 251 26.44 -7.85 2.60
C ALA A 251 26.41 -9.07 1.67
N ALA A 252 25.55 -10.05 1.96
CA ALA A 252 25.40 -11.25 1.13
C ALA A 252 24.80 -10.94 -0.25
N GLY A 253 23.83 -10.04 -0.33
CA GLY A 253 23.25 -9.63 -1.61
C GLY A 253 23.98 -8.50 -2.34
N ALA A 254 25.04 -7.92 -1.76
CA ALA A 254 25.89 -6.92 -2.40
C ALA A 254 27.15 -7.52 -3.07
N LYS A 255 27.42 -8.82 -2.87
CA LYS A 255 28.48 -9.51 -3.62
C LYS A 255 28.05 -9.65 -5.09
N PRO A 256 28.78 -9.04 -6.04
CA PRO A 256 28.58 -9.38 -7.44
C PRO A 256 29.01 -10.84 -7.64
N ARG A 257 28.21 -11.59 -8.41
CA ARG A 257 28.65 -12.88 -8.96
C ARG A 257 29.74 -12.66 -10.01
#